data_AF-A0A7C7NNE3-F1
#
_entry.id   AF-A0A7C7NNE3-F1
#
_cell.length_a   1.000
_cell.length_b   1.000
_cell.length_c   1.000
_cell.angle_alpha   90.00
_cell.angle_beta   90.00
_cell.angle_gamma   90.00
#
_symmetry.space_group_name_H-M   'P 1'
#
loop_
_entity.id
_entity.type
_entity.pdbx_description
1 polymer ?
#
loop_
_entity_poly.entity_id
_entity_poly.type
_entity_poly.pdbx_seq_one_letter_code
_entity_poly.pdbx_strand_id
1 'polypeptide(L)'
;MRSELAIPPPPTAILDDLVHSMSIAKRGSRIIYEPQAQAYEHAAASMSDEFRRKKRLALGGFQMLLKRWALPNWHTPRLLFCFISHKILRWMGPWLLLVLWLANALLVGHHWFYSMFFAGQMLFYALAFIGLLVPTSRSWSCFSIPMYFVQMNAAFLLGALQALFAPS
;
A
#
# COMPACT_ATOMS: atom_id res chain seq x y z
N MET A 1 -24.27 -12.10 1.23
CA MET A 1 -24.38 -10.69 1.68
C MET A 1 -25.86 -10.36 1.89
N ARG A 2 -26.25 -9.69 2.98
CA ARG A 2 -27.65 -9.26 3.16
C ARG A 2 -27.91 -8.05 2.25
N SER A 3 -28.83 -8.17 1.31
CA SER A 3 -29.18 -7.15 0.30
C SER A 3 -29.60 -5.82 0.94
N GLU A 4 -30.22 -5.86 2.12
CA GLU A 4 -30.67 -4.69 2.89
C GLU A 4 -29.53 -3.81 3.41
N LEU A 5 -28.31 -4.34 3.53
CA LEU A 5 -27.13 -3.59 4.00
C LEU A 5 -26.29 -3.05 2.84
N ALA A 6 -26.68 -3.33 1.58
CA ALA A 6 -25.93 -2.92 0.41
C ALA A 6 -25.99 -1.39 0.23
N ILE A 7 -24.83 -0.75 0.35
CA ILE A 7 -24.67 0.67 0.02
C ILE A 7 -23.85 0.74 -1.25
N PRO A 8 -24.42 1.13 -2.40
CA PRO A 8 -23.64 1.18 -3.64
C PRO A 8 -22.45 2.15 -3.45
N PRO A 9 -21.22 1.71 -3.76
CA PRO A 9 -20.07 2.59 -3.73
C PRO A 9 -20.22 3.67 -4.82
N PRO A 10 -19.54 4.82 -4.68
CA PRO A 10 -19.52 5.85 -5.72
C PRO A 10 -19.07 5.26 -7.07
N PRO A 11 -19.66 5.64 -8.22
CA PRO A 11 -19.32 5.07 -9.52
C PRO A 11 -17.85 5.25 -9.92
N THR A 12 -17.21 6.28 -9.37
CA THR A 12 -15.80 6.62 -9.60
C THR A 12 -14.84 5.89 -8.67
N ALA A 13 -15.32 5.07 -7.73
CA ALA A 13 -14.49 4.40 -6.75
C ALA A 13 -13.66 3.29 -7.40
N ILE A 14 -12.34 3.43 -7.35
CA ILE A 14 -11.40 2.42 -7.87
C ILE A 14 -11.31 1.20 -6.94
N LEU A 15 -11.55 1.40 -5.65
CA LEU A 15 -11.63 0.36 -4.61
C LEU A 15 -13.06 0.29 -4.09
N ASP A 16 -13.97 -0.10 -4.95
CA ASP A 16 -15.41 -0.15 -4.70
C ASP A 16 -15.77 -1.14 -3.58
N ASP A 17 -15.17 -2.32 -3.60
CA ASP A 17 -15.27 -3.38 -2.60
C ASP A 17 -14.76 -2.97 -1.21
N LEU A 18 -13.67 -2.18 -1.14
CA LEU A 18 -13.23 -1.61 0.14
C LEU A 18 -14.19 -0.53 0.64
N VAL A 19 -14.61 0.40 -0.22
CA VAL A 19 -15.54 1.48 0.15
C VAL A 19 -16.86 0.89 0.63
N HIS A 20 -17.34 -0.15 -0.03
CA HIS A 20 -18.54 -0.87 0.31
C HIS A 20 -18.43 -1.54 1.69
N SER A 21 -17.38 -2.34 1.90
CA SER A 21 -17.14 -3.02 3.17
C SER A 21 -17.00 -2.02 4.34
N MET A 22 -16.26 -0.94 4.14
CA MET A 22 -16.06 0.09 5.14
C MET A 22 -17.37 0.84 5.46
N SER A 23 -18.22 1.06 4.46
CA SER A 23 -19.53 1.70 4.66
C SER A 23 -20.45 0.86 5.54
N ILE A 24 -20.42 -0.46 5.37
CA ILE A 24 -21.16 -1.42 6.20
C ILE A 24 -20.57 -1.48 7.61
N ALA A 25 -19.25 -1.61 7.75
CA ALA A 25 -18.57 -1.67 9.04
C ALA A 25 -18.81 -0.40 9.88
N LYS A 26 -18.85 0.77 9.24
CA LYS A 26 -19.14 2.05 9.90
C LYS A 26 -20.53 2.13 10.51
N ARG A 27 -21.51 1.38 9.99
CA ARG A 27 -22.87 1.27 10.55
C ARG A 27 -22.97 0.31 11.74
N GLY A 28 -21.85 -0.23 12.21
CA GLY A 28 -21.82 -1.18 13.34
C GLY A 28 -22.14 -2.62 12.93
N SER A 29 -22.33 -2.90 11.64
CA SER A 29 -22.49 -4.26 11.14
C SER A 29 -21.18 -5.04 11.22
N ARG A 30 -21.27 -6.36 11.45
CA ARG A 30 -20.12 -7.25 11.51
C ARG A 30 -19.79 -7.78 10.12
N ILE A 31 -18.54 -7.63 9.71
CA ILE A 31 -17.98 -8.33 8.54
C ILE A 31 -17.44 -9.66 9.05
N ILE A 32 -18.03 -10.76 8.59
CA ILE A 32 -17.67 -12.11 9.01
C ILE A 32 -17.03 -12.81 7.81
N TYR A 33 -15.93 -13.51 8.05
CA TYR A 33 -15.30 -14.34 7.05
C TYR A 33 -16.16 -15.60 6.83
N GLU A 34 -16.55 -15.86 5.58
CA GLU A 34 -17.30 -17.03 5.18
C GLU A 34 -16.37 -18.00 4.43
N PRO A 35 -15.91 -19.10 5.05
CA PRO A 35 -14.95 -20.02 4.42
C PRO A 35 -15.46 -20.67 3.14
N GLN A 36 -16.79 -20.79 2.98
CA GLN A 36 -17.39 -21.40 1.79
C GLN A 36 -17.52 -20.43 0.60
N ALA A 37 -17.24 -19.13 0.79
CA ALA A 37 -17.27 -18.15 -0.28
C ALA A 37 -16.03 -18.30 -1.18
N GLN A 38 -16.22 -18.88 -2.37
CA GLN A 38 -15.15 -19.08 -3.36
C GLN A 38 -15.17 -17.93 -4.39
N ALA A 39 -14.02 -17.27 -4.54
CA ALA A 39 -13.78 -16.27 -5.58
C ALA A 39 -12.57 -16.72 -6.41
N TYR A 40 -12.72 -16.74 -7.73
CA TYR A 40 -11.66 -17.10 -8.66
C TYR A 40 -11.11 -15.84 -9.31
N GLU A 41 -9.85 -15.51 -9.01
CA GLU A 41 -9.11 -14.46 -9.70
C GLU A 41 -7.99 -15.07 -10.53
N HIS A 42 -7.76 -14.53 -11.72
CA HIS A 42 -6.59 -14.89 -12.50
C HIS A 42 -5.33 -14.41 -11.77
N ALA A 43 -4.39 -15.33 -11.51
CA ALA A 43 -3.08 -14.99 -10.99
C ALA A 43 -2.39 -14.02 -11.96
N ALA A 44 -1.72 -12.99 -11.42
CA ALA A 44 -0.97 -12.04 -12.24
C ALA A 44 0.09 -12.80 -13.05
N ALA A 45 0.03 -12.67 -14.38
CA ALA A 45 0.94 -13.38 -15.29
C ALA A 45 2.37 -12.83 -15.24
N SER A 46 2.56 -11.60 -14.73
CA SER A 46 3.84 -10.92 -14.70
C SER A 46 4.03 -9.98 -13.50
N MET A 47 5.29 -9.67 -13.18
CA MET A 47 5.66 -8.68 -12.17
C MET A 47 5.15 -7.27 -12.49
N SER A 48 5.10 -6.90 -13.77
CA SER A 48 4.57 -5.61 -14.21
C SER A 48 3.05 -5.52 -14.00
N ASP A 49 2.32 -6.61 -14.19
CA ASP A 49 0.88 -6.68 -13.88
C ASP A 49 0.64 -6.57 -12.38
N GLU A 50 1.45 -7.23 -11.56
CA GLU A 50 1.36 -7.11 -10.11
C GLU A 50 1.64 -5.69 -9.63
N PHE A 51 2.66 -5.03 -10.21
CA PHE A 51 2.96 -3.63 -9.95
C PHE A 51 1.79 -2.72 -10.33
N ARG A 52 1.21 -2.90 -11.52
CA ARG A 52 0.06 -2.12 -11.99
C ARG A 52 -1.16 -2.31 -11.08
N ARG A 53 -1.42 -3.55 -10.65
CA ARG A 53 -2.47 -3.87 -9.67
C ARG A 53 -2.22 -3.14 -8.36
N LYS A 54 -1.01 -3.23 -7.78
CA LYS A 54 -0.64 -2.55 -6.53
C LYS A 54 -0.74 -1.03 -6.65
N LYS A 55 -0.30 -0.45 -7.77
CA LYS A 55 -0.44 0.99 -8.05
C LYS A 55 -1.91 1.41 -8.08
N ARG A 56 -2.79 0.62 -8.72
CA ARG A 56 -4.23 0.86 -8.74
C ARG A 56 -4.86 0.77 -7.34
N LEU A 57 -4.46 -0.22 -6.53
CA LEU A 57 -4.90 -0.32 -5.13
C LEU A 57 -4.47 0.90 -4.32
N ALA A 58 -3.22 1.37 -4.49
CA ALA A 58 -2.74 2.58 -3.83
C ALA A 58 -3.55 3.80 -4.27
N LEU A 59 -3.71 4.02 -5.58
CA LEU A 59 -4.52 5.10 -6.16
C LEU A 59 -5.93 5.12 -5.57
N GLY A 60 -6.65 4.00 -5.58
CA GLY A 60 -8.00 3.92 -5.01
C GLY A 60 -8.03 4.16 -3.50
N GLY A 61 -6.99 3.75 -2.77
CA GLY A 61 -6.85 4.00 -1.34
C GLY A 61 -6.71 5.49 -1.02
N PHE A 62 -5.83 6.18 -1.75
CA PHE A 62 -5.67 7.62 -1.63
C PHE A 62 -6.90 8.39 -2.13
N GLN A 63 -7.55 7.93 -3.20
CA GLN A 63 -8.82 8.50 -3.69
C GLN A 63 -9.91 8.43 -2.59
N MET A 64 -10.05 7.29 -1.92
CA MET A 64 -10.98 7.10 -0.79
C MET A 64 -10.69 8.08 0.36
N LEU A 65 -9.41 8.32 0.68
CA LEU A 65 -9.01 9.31 1.70
C LEU A 65 -9.36 10.75 1.26
N LEU A 66 -8.98 11.14 0.05
CA LEU A 66 -9.19 12.49 -0.47
C LEU A 66 -10.68 12.84 -0.60
N LYS A 67 -11.48 11.90 -1.09
CA LYS A 67 -12.94 12.05 -1.24
C LYS A 67 -13.72 11.74 0.05
N ARG A 68 -13.01 11.36 1.12
CA ARG A 68 -13.56 11.00 2.44
C ARG A 68 -14.62 9.90 2.41
N TRP A 69 -14.53 8.99 1.45
CA TRP A 69 -15.48 7.89 1.32
C TRP A 69 -15.28 6.85 2.41
N ALA A 70 -16.37 6.47 3.07
CA ALA A 70 -16.41 5.38 4.04
C ALA A 70 -15.33 5.44 5.15
N LEU A 71 -14.80 6.64 5.47
CA LEU A 71 -13.78 6.77 6.49
C LEU A 71 -14.35 6.43 7.88
N PRO A 72 -13.62 5.63 8.69
CA PRO A 72 -14.00 5.39 10.06
C PRO A 72 -13.95 6.69 10.87
N ASN A 73 -14.69 6.73 11.97
CA ASN A 73 -14.83 7.91 12.81
C ASN A 73 -14.63 7.55 14.29
N TRP A 74 -14.61 8.57 15.15
CA TRP A 74 -14.46 8.41 16.59
C TRP A 74 -15.54 7.54 17.25
N HIS A 75 -16.72 7.40 16.61
CA HIS A 75 -17.79 6.49 17.07
C HIS A 75 -17.46 5.01 16.83
N THR A 76 -16.43 4.70 16.04
CA THR A 76 -15.97 3.34 15.73
C THR A 76 -14.47 3.19 16.03
N PRO A 77 -14.04 3.34 17.30
CA PRO A 77 -12.64 3.51 17.66
C PRO A 77 -11.76 2.30 17.29
N ARG A 78 -12.28 1.07 17.39
CA ARG A 78 -11.57 -0.14 16.96
C ARG A 78 -11.31 -0.14 15.45
N LEU A 79 -12.32 0.21 14.64
CA LEU A 79 -12.19 0.29 13.19
C LEU A 79 -11.23 1.41 12.78
N LEU A 80 -11.32 2.55 13.45
CA LEU A 80 -10.42 3.69 13.26
C LEU A 80 -8.97 3.30 13.56
N PHE A 81 -8.71 2.64 14.69
CA PHE A 81 -7.39 2.17 15.07
C PHE A 81 -6.81 1.22 14.01
N CYS A 82 -7.54 0.17 13.64
CA CYS A 82 -7.08 -0.79 12.63
C CYS A 82 -6.84 -0.13 11.27
N PHE A 83 -7.68 0.81 10.88
CA PHE A 83 -7.53 1.54 9.62
C PHE A 83 -6.25 2.41 9.61
N ILE A 84 -6.01 3.16 10.69
CA ILE A 84 -4.82 4.01 10.79
C ILE A 84 -3.54 3.16 10.88
N SER A 85 -3.51 2.18 11.79
CA SER A 85 -2.29 1.41 12.06
C SER A 85 -1.89 0.48 10.91
N HIS A 86 -2.86 -0.16 10.24
CA HIS A 86 -2.55 -1.14 9.20
C HIS A 86 -2.65 -0.58 7.78
N LYS A 87 -3.60 0.33 7.50
CA LYS A 87 -3.73 0.90 6.14
C LYS A 87 -2.93 2.17 5.97
N ILE A 88 -3.19 3.20 6.80
CA ILE A 88 -2.53 4.50 6.62
C ILE A 88 -1.01 4.37 6.77
N LEU A 89 -0.53 3.71 7.83
CA LEU A 89 0.91 3.53 8.03
C LEU A 89 1.57 2.77 6.86
N ARG A 90 0.88 1.76 6.31
CA ARG A 90 1.36 1.01 5.14
C ARG A 90 1.49 1.91 3.91
N TRP A 91 0.54 2.80 3.70
CA TRP A 91 0.54 3.76 2.58
C TRP A 91 1.55 4.89 2.79
N MET A 92 1.89 5.19 4.05
CA MET A 92 2.94 6.15 4.42
C MET A 92 4.36 5.60 4.27
N GLY A 93 4.53 4.27 4.19
CA GLY A 93 5.81 3.58 4.02
C GLY A 93 6.81 4.26 3.05
N PRO A 94 6.46 4.54 1.78
CA PRO A 94 7.38 5.19 0.84
C PRO A 94 7.84 6.58 1.31
N TRP A 95 6.96 7.36 1.92
CA TRP A 95 7.27 8.70 2.40
C TRP A 95 8.21 8.65 3.61
N LEU A 96 7.97 7.72 4.54
CA LEU A 96 8.83 7.50 5.69
C LEU A 96 10.24 7.05 5.27
N LEU A 97 10.35 6.17 4.26
CA LEU A 97 11.63 5.75 3.70
C LEU A 97 12.40 6.90 3.03
N LEU A 98 11.69 7.80 2.35
CA LEU A 98 12.27 8.99 1.72
C LEU A 98 12.77 9.98 2.77
N VAL A 99 11.97 10.24 3.81
CA VAL A 99 12.38 11.10 4.94
C VAL A 99 13.57 10.49 5.67
N LEU A 100 13.57 9.19 5.92
CA LEU A 100 14.70 8.48 6.54
C LEU A 100 15.98 8.62 5.70
N TRP A 101 15.87 8.47 4.38
CA TRP A 101 17.01 8.63 3.47
C TRP A 101 17.57 10.05 3.51
N LEU A 102 16.70 11.08 3.43
CA LEU A 102 17.10 12.48 3.51
C LEU A 102 17.74 12.81 4.87
N ALA A 103 17.14 12.36 5.96
CA ALA A 103 17.68 12.55 7.30
C ALA A 103 19.08 11.92 7.42
N ASN A 104 19.24 10.67 6.99
CA ASN A 104 20.54 10.00 7.02
C ASN A 104 21.58 10.69 6.13
N ALA A 105 21.19 11.20 4.96
CA ALA A 105 22.09 11.93 4.06
C ALA A 105 22.57 13.25 4.68
N LEU A 106 21.69 13.98 5.36
CA LEU A 106 22.03 15.25 6.04
C LEU A 106 22.90 15.04 7.28
N LEU A 107 22.74 13.91 7.98
CA LEU A 107 23.50 13.59 9.19
C LEU A 107 24.77 12.76 8.91
N VAL A 108 25.04 12.43 7.65
CA VAL A 108 26.21 11.63 7.27
C VAL A 108 27.49 12.39 7.64
N GLY A 109 28.43 11.73 8.31
CA GLY A 109 29.68 12.35 8.76
C GLY A 109 29.64 12.99 10.16
N HIS A 110 28.47 13.19 10.77
CA HIS A 110 28.38 13.65 12.16
C HIS A 110 28.70 12.55 13.18
N HIS A 111 28.27 11.31 12.90
CA HIS A 111 28.53 10.15 13.76
C HIS A 111 28.53 8.86 12.93
N TRP A 112 29.36 7.88 13.31
CA TRP A 112 29.49 6.60 12.58
C TRP A 112 28.15 5.86 12.45
N PHE A 113 27.26 6.03 13.43
CA PHE A 113 25.92 5.46 13.43
C PHE A 113 25.11 5.87 12.19
N TYR A 114 25.04 7.17 11.87
CA TYR A 114 24.28 7.64 10.71
C TYR A 114 24.92 7.18 9.39
N SER A 115 26.25 7.19 9.32
CA SER A 115 26.98 6.67 8.17
C SER A 115 26.72 5.18 7.92
N MET A 116 26.63 4.36 8.99
CA MET A 116 26.30 2.95 8.90
C MET A 116 24.88 2.72 8.38
N PHE A 117 23.88 3.45 8.90
CA PHE A 117 22.50 3.36 8.42
C PHE A 117 22.35 3.83 6.97
N PHE A 118 23.01 4.93 6.60
CA PHE A 118 23.01 5.42 5.23
C PHE A 118 23.63 4.39 4.26
N ALA A 119 24.79 3.83 4.60
CA ALA A 119 25.44 2.80 3.80
C ALA A 119 24.56 1.54 3.66
N GLY A 120 23.93 1.09 4.76
CA GLY A 120 22.99 -0.03 4.73
C GLY A 120 21.77 0.24 3.83
N GLN A 121 21.23 1.45 3.87
CA GLN A 121 20.11 1.86 3.02
C GLN A 121 20.50 1.91 1.54
N MET A 122 21.70 2.44 1.22
CA MET A 122 22.24 2.45 -0.14
C MET A 122 22.50 1.02 -0.65
N LEU A 123 23.06 0.14 0.18
CA LEU A 123 23.25 -1.27 -0.16
C LEU A 123 21.90 -1.96 -0.43
N PHE A 124 20.89 -1.73 0.41
CA PHE A 124 19.56 -2.30 0.22
C PHE A 124 18.94 -1.87 -1.12
N TYR A 125 19.07 -0.59 -1.50
CA TYR A 125 18.60 -0.10 -2.80
C TYR A 125 19.43 -0.63 -3.97
N ALA A 126 20.75 -0.80 -3.81
CA ALA A 126 21.60 -1.44 -4.82
C ALA A 126 21.19 -2.90 -5.05
N LEU A 127 20.94 -3.66 -3.99
CA LEU A 127 20.44 -5.04 -4.07
C LEU A 127 19.08 -5.11 -4.76
N ALA A 128 18.18 -4.18 -4.45
CA ALA A 128 16.88 -4.09 -5.11
C ALA A 128 17.02 -3.80 -6.61
N PHE A 129 17.94 -2.91 -7.00
CA PHE A 129 18.21 -2.57 -8.39
C PHE A 129 18.80 -3.74 -9.16
N ILE A 130 19.79 -4.45 -8.59
CA ILE A 130 20.34 -5.68 -9.18
C ILE A 130 19.22 -6.73 -9.34
N GLY A 131 18.35 -6.86 -8.34
CA GLY A 131 17.18 -7.72 -8.41
C GLY A 131 16.32 -7.45 -9.65
N LEU A 132 16.07 -6.19 -10.01
CA LEU A 132 15.28 -5.83 -11.20
C LEU A 132 15.93 -6.26 -12.52
N LEU A 133 17.25 -6.36 -12.56
CA LEU A 133 18.01 -6.79 -13.74
C LEU A 133 18.12 -8.32 -13.86
N VAL A 134 17.94 -9.04 -12.76
CA VAL A 134 18.01 -10.50 -12.72
C VAL A 134 16.63 -11.10 -12.98
N PRO A 135 16.50 -12.08 -13.90
CA PRO A 135 15.23 -12.76 -14.14
C PRO A 135 14.66 -13.39 -12.86
N THR A 136 13.37 -13.18 -12.61
CA THR A 136 12.67 -13.67 -11.40
C THR A 136 12.72 -15.19 -11.25
N SER A 137 12.96 -15.94 -12.34
CA SER A 137 13.12 -17.40 -12.31
C SER A 137 14.43 -17.88 -11.68
N ARG A 138 15.40 -16.98 -11.45
CA ARG A 138 16.75 -17.31 -10.96
C ARG A 138 17.21 -16.41 -9.82
N SER A 139 16.33 -15.57 -9.27
CA SER A 139 16.70 -14.62 -8.23
C SER A 139 16.75 -15.28 -6.85
N TRP A 140 17.91 -15.16 -6.21
CA TRP A 140 18.11 -15.62 -4.84
C TRP A 140 17.33 -14.71 -3.88
N SER A 141 16.83 -15.24 -2.76
CA SER A 141 15.98 -14.51 -1.81
C SER A 141 16.58 -13.16 -1.36
N CYS A 142 17.91 -13.05 -1.29
CA CYS A 142 18.63 -11.83 -0.92
C CYS A 142 18.40 -10.65 -1.88
N PHE A 143 18.09 -10.91 -3.17
CA PHE A 143 17.80 -9.87 -4.16
C PHE A 143 16.30 -9.69 -4.36
N SER A 144 15.54 -10.79 -4.30
CA SER A 144 14.09 -10.78 -4.45
C SER A 144 13.41 -9.94 -3.37
N ILE A 145 13.79 -10.10 -2.10
CA ILE A 145 13.14 -9.40 -0.98
C ILE A 145 13.27 -7.87 -1.10
N PRO A 146 14.49 -7.29 -1.24
CA PRO A 146 14.64 -5.86 -1.45
C PRO A 146 13.92 -5.35 -2.69
N MET A 147 13.98 -6.11 -3.79
CA MET A 147 13.32 -5.75 -5.05
C MET A 147 11.80 -5.64 -4.88
N TYR A 148 11.14 -6.66 -4.31
CA TYR A 148 9.70 -6.64 -4.03
C TYR A 148 9.31 -5.52 -3.07
N PHE A 149 10.14 -5.27 -2.05
CA PHE A 149 9.89 -4.21 -1.08
C PHE A 149 9.94 -2.82 -1.74
N VAL A 150 10.99 -2.53 -2.51
CA VAL A 150 11.13 -1.25 -3.23
C VAL A 150 10.03 -1.09 -4.27
N GLN A 151 9.75 -2.13 -5.05
CA GLN A 151 8.69 -2.11 -6.06
C GLN A 151 7.31 -1.84 -5.44
N MET A 152 7.00 -2.45 -4.30
CA MET A 152 5.76 -2.22 -3.57
C MET A 152 5.65 -0.77 -3.08
N ASN A 153 6.71 -0.24 -2.46
CA ASN A 153 6.72 1.15 -2.00
C ASN A 153 6.65 2.15 -3.18
N ALA A 154 7.31 1.86 -4.30
CA ALA A 154 7.22 2.66 -5.52
C ALA A 154 5.79 2.65 -6.09
N ALA A 155 5.10 1.51 -6.10
CA ALA A 155 3.70 1.44 -6.51
C ALA A 155 2.79 2.31 -5.63
N PHE A 156 3.02 2.29 -4.30
CA PHE A 156 2.28 3.15 -3.37
C PHE A 156 2.55 4.64 -3.60
N LEU A 157 3.82 5.02 -3.80
CA LEU A 157 4.21 6.40 -4.05
C LEU A 157 3.59 6.93 -5.35
N LEU A 158 3.73 6.19 -6.45
CA LEU A 158 3.18 6.60 -7.75
C LEU A 158 1.64 6.62 -7.75
N GLY A 159 1.01 5.68 -7.05
CA GLY A 159 -0.45 5.70 -6.86
C GLY A 159 -0.92 6.92 -6.08
N ALA A 160 -0.20 7.30 -5.03
CA ALA A 160 -0.48 8.50 -4.23
C ALA A 160 -0.35 9.79 -5.06
N LEU A 161 0.75 9.93 -5.79
CA LEU A 161 1.00 11.07 -6.66
C LEU A 161 -0.08 11.17 -7.75
N GLN A 162 -0.44 10.04 -8.37
CA GLN A 162 -1.51 10.00 -9.36
C GLN A 162 -2.85 10.44 -8.76
N ALA A 163 -3.19 10.01 -7.54
CA ALA A 163 -4.41 10.41 -6.85
C ALA A 163 -4.46 11.93 -6.58
N LEU A 164 -3.30 12.53 -6.28
CA LEU A 164 -3.18 13.94 -5.95
C LEU A 164 -3.26 14.85 -7.18
N PHE A 165 -2.58 14.48 -8.27
CA PHE A 165 -2.46 15.31 -9.47
C PHE A 165 -3.51 15.02 -10.56
N ALA A 166 -4.11 13.82 -10.55
CA ALA A 166 -5.16 13.43 -11.48
C ALA A 166 -6.29 12.70 -10.75
N PRO A 167 -7.05 13.39 -9.88
CA PRO A 167 -8.18 12.80 -9.18
C PRO A 167 -9.33 12.56 -10.17
N SER A 168 -9.32 11.39 -10.83
CA SER A 168 -10.46 10.84 -11.57
C SER A 168 -11.65 10.59 -10.65
#